data_AF-A0ABC8RNG8-F1
#
_entry.id   AF-A0ABC8RNG8-F1
#
_cell.length_a   1.000
_cell.length_b   1.000
_cell.length_c   1.000
_cell.angle_alpha   90.00
_cell.angle_beta   90.00
_cell.angle_gamma   90.00
#
_symmetry.space_group_name_H-M   'P 1'
#
loop_
_entity.id
_entity.type
_entity.pdbx_description
1 polymer ?
#
loop_
_entity_poly.entity_id
_entity_poly.type
_entity_poly.pdbx_seq_one_letter_code
_entity_poly.pdbx_strand_id
1 'polypeptide(L)'
;MAALTSLTAHSTSLYPKFHPRPLIFYSNSINEPSTCCLTIKAVRYSSGRLRLHSIRSGMRIQNTATKPAKSPAEEDWKIKRGYLLEKRVRSVDVKEAFRLQKENNFVILDVRPEAEFKEAHAPGAINVQIYRLIKEWTAWDIARRAAFAFFGIFAGTEENPEFIQGVESKIDKNAKIIVACSSGGTTKPSQSLPEGQQSRSLIAAYLLVLNGYTNVYHLEGGLYTWFKEGLPTVSEE
;
A
#
# COMPACT_ATOMS: atom_id res chain seq x y z
N MET A 1 8.69 15.54 64.67
CA MET A 1 7.62 14.56 64.93
C MET A 1 7.18 13.99 63.59
N ALA A 2 7.16 12.66 63.50
CA ALA A 2 6.76 11.81 62.38
C ALA A 2 7.71 11.71 61.16
N ALA A 3 8.29 10.51 61.04
CA ALA A 3 9.09 9.96 59.96
C ALA A 3 8.21 9.20 58.95
N LEU A 4 8.84 8.74 57.85
CA LEU A 4 8.67 7.48 57.10
C LEU A 4 8.87 7.75 55.59
N THR A 5 10.09 7.62 55.07
CA THR A 5 10.79 6.41 54.56
C THR A 5 10.35 5.95 53.17
N SER A 6 11.29 6.16 52.25
CA SER A 6 11.50 5.52 50.94
C SER A 6 11.48 3.98 51.03
N LEU A 7 10.84 3.33 50.06
CA LEU A 7 11.01 1.90 49.79
C LEU A 7 11.55 1.67 48.38
N THR A 8 12.80 1.21 48.37
CA THR A 8 13.55 0.60 47.28
C THR A 8 13.00 -0.79 46.97
N ALA A 9 12.77 -1.11 45.69
CA ALA A 9 12.43 -2.46 45.24
C ALA A 9 13.71 -3.29 45.06
N HIS A 10 13.84 -4.36 45.85
CA HIS A 10 14.90 -5.36 45.72
C HIS A 10 14.53 -6.44 44.69
N SER A 11 15.52 -6.80 43.90
CA SER A 11 15.57 -7.91 42.96
C SER A 11 15.61 -9.26 43.69
N THR A 12 14.83 -10.26 43.26
CA THR A 12 15.15 -11.68 43.49
C THR A 12 14.73 -12.52 42.28
N SER A 13 15.70 -13.30 41.80
CA SER A 13 15.59 -14.22 40.68
C SER A 13 15.04 -15.56 41.14
N LEU A 14 14.12 -16.15 40.40
CA LEU A 14 13.75 -17.56 40.52
C LEU A 14 13.65 -18.19 39.13
N TYR A 15 14.67 -18.95 38.76
CA TYR A 15 14.69 -19.84 37.60
C TYR A 15 14.05 -21.18 37.97
N PRO A 16 13.10 -21.72 37.18
CA PRO A 16 12.81 -23.14 37.18
C PRO A 16 13.55 -23.83 36.01
N LYS A 17 14.30 -24.88 36.33
CA LYS A 17 14.96 -25.78 35.39
C LYS A 17 13.92 -26.66 34.68
N PHE A 18 13.83 -26.56 33.36
CA PHE A 18 13.07 -27.50 32.52
C PHE A 18 14.00 -28.61 32.00
N HIS A 19 13.64 -29.86 32.30
CA HIS A 19 14.20 -31.06 31.65
C HIS A 19 13.24 -31.52 30.55
N PRO A 20 13.69 -31.83 29.32
CA PRO A 20 12.83 -32.39 28.30
C PRO A 20 12.80 -33.94 28.42
N ARG A 21 11.60 -34.51 28.50
CA ARG A 21 11.32 -35.91 28.15
C ARG A 21 10.47 -35.93 26.88
N PRO A 22 10.80 -36.74 25.86
CA PRO A 22 10.04 -36.76 24.62
C PRO A 22 8.73 -37.53 24.80
N LEU A 23 7.60 -36.85 24.62
CA LEU A 23 6.29 -37.49 24.49
C LEU A 23 6.01 -37.75 23.01
N ILE A 24 5.89 -39.04 22.70
CA ILE A 24 5.40 -39.59 21.45
C ILE A 24 3.94 -39.19 21.31
N PHE A 25 3.62 -38.38 20.30
CA PHE A 25 2.23 -38.14 19.91
C PHE A 25 1.87 -39.07 18.75
N TYR A 26 0.98 -40.01 19.06
CA TYR A 26 0.12 -40.69 18.11
C TYR A 26 -0.81 -39.67 17.45
N SER A 27 -0.89 -39.68 16.12
CA SER A 27 -1.98 -39.05 15.37
C SER A 27 -2.77 -40.14 14.65
N ASN A 28 -3.92 -40.51 15.23
CA ASN A 28 -5.01 -41.10 14.46
C ASN A 28 -5.84 -39.96 13.89
N SER A 29 -5.81 -39.82 12.57
CA SER A 29 -6.84 -39.09 11.83
C SER A 29 -7.19 -39.89 10.58
N ILE A 30 -8.39 -40.44 10.63
CA ILE A 30 -9.08 -41.07 9.51
C ILE A 30 -9.68 -39.95 8.66
N ASN A 31 -9.42 -39.95 7.35
CA ASN A 31 -10.41 -39.75 6.29
C ASN A 31 -9.73 -39.86 4.90
N GLU A 32 -10.00 -40.98 4.24
CA GLU A 32 -10.19 -41.24 2.78
C GLU A 32 -9.75 -40.17 1.77
N PRO A 33 -9.11 -40.58 0.64
CA PRO A 33 -9.95 -41.03 -0.47
C PRO A 33 -9.42 -42.22 -1.31
N SER A 34 -10.35 -43.13 -1.61
CA SER A 34 -10.62 -43.74 -2.93
C SER A 34 -9.45 -44.44 -3.60
N THR A 35 -9.24 -45.70 -3.19
CA THR A 35 -8.32 -46.62 -3.87
C THR A 35 -9.08 -47.40 -4.96
N CYS A 36 -8.73 -47.15 -6.22
CA CYS A 36 -9.11 -48.01 -7.34
C CYS A 36 -8.28 -49.30 -7.28
N CYS A 37 -8.94 -50.42 -6.98
CA CYS A 37 -8.32 -51.75 -6.99
C CYS A 37 -8.01 -52.18 -8.43
N LEU A 38 -6.72 -52.28 -8.78
CA LEU A 38 -6.28 -53.04 -9.95
C LEU A 38 -5.48 -54.26 -9.49
N THR A 39 -6.01 -55.41 -9.86
CA THR A 39 -5.56 -56.75 -9.54
C THR A 39 -4.25 -57.07 -10.26
N ILE A 40 -3.19 -57.43 -9.52
CA ILE A 40 -1.94 -57.92 -10.11
C ILE A 40 -2.10 -59.39 -10.47
N LYS A 41 -2.26 -59.69 -11.77
CA LYS A 41 -1.99 -61.03 -12.30
C LYS A 41 -0.50 -61.12 -12.64
N ALA A 42 0.23 -61.95 -11.90
CA ALA A 42 1.61 -62.27 -12.20
C ALA A 42 1.68 -63.18 -13.45
N VAL A 43 2.17 -62.64 -14.56
CA VAL A 43 2.57 -63.42 -15.74
C VAL A 43 4.09 -63.43 -15.78
N ARG A 44 4.68 -64.62 -15.62
CA ARG A 44 6.12 -64.84 -15.86
C ARG A 44 6.40 -64.65 -17.34
N TYR A 45 7.37 -63.81 -17.69
CA TYR A 45 7.95 -63.82 -19.02
C TYR A 45 9.48 -63.71 -18.97
N SER A 46 10.05 -64.45 -19.91
CA SER A 46 11.47 -64.72 -20.15
C SER A 46 12.37 -63.47 -20.24
N SER A 47 13.63 -63.69 -19.88
CA SER A 47 14.76 -62.77 -19.93
C SER A 47 15.05 -62.27 -21.36
N GLY A 48 14.45 -61.14 -21.72
CA GLY A 48 14.80 -60.34 -22.90
C GLY A 48 15.56 -59.07 -22.51
N ARG A 49 16.80 -58.93 -22.99
CA ARG A 49 17.68 -57.77 -22.76
C ARG A 49 17.11 -56.53 -23.49
N LEU A 50 16.42 -55.65 -22.77
CA LEU A 50 15.92 -54.39 -23.32
C LEU A 50 17.05 -53.35 -23.41
N ARG A 51 17.40 -52.92 -24.63
CA ARG A 51 18.23 -51.73 -24.87
C ARG A 51 17.42 -50.49 -24.46
N LEU A 52 17.89 -49.72 -23.49
CA LEU A 52 17.40 -48.38 -23.22
C LEU A 52 17.77 -47.47 -24.40
N HIS A 53 16.82 -47.19 -25.28
CA HIS A 53 16.92 -45.99 -26.11
C HIS A 53 16.52 -44.80 -25.23
N SER A 54 17.49 -43.94 -24.92
CA SER A 54 17.22 -42.68 -24.23
C SER A 54 16.38 -41.79 -25.14
N ILE A 55 15.07 -41.79 -24.94
CA ILE A 55 14.23 -40.71 -25.44
C ILE A 55 14.63 -39.49 -24.60
N ARG A 56 15.41 -38.59 -25.19
CA ARG A 56 15.52 -37.20 -24.69
C ARG A 56 14.13 -36.59 -24.84
N SER A 57 13.25 -36.87 -23.89
CA SER A 57 12.04 -36.08 -23.68
C SER A 57 12.54 -34.73 -23.19
N GLY A 58 12.72 -33.80 -24.13
CA GLY A 58 13.02 -32.43 -23.81
C GLY A 58 11.88 -31.92 -22.93
N MET A 59 12.16 -31.75 -21.63
CA MET A 59 11.25 -31.10 -20.71
C MET A 59 11.09 -29.65 -21.18
N ARG A 60 10.05 -29.40 -21.97
CA ARG A 60 9.65 -28.05 -22.34
C ARG A 60 9.05 -27.42 -21.09
N ILE A 61 9.88 -26.71 -20.34
CA ILE A 61 9.42 -25.82 -19.27
C ILE A 61 8.52 -24.80 -19.95
N GLN A 62 7.19 -24.98 -19.84
CA GLN A 62 6.25 -23.94 -20.16
C GLN A 62 6.37 -22.91 -19.05
N ASN A 63 6.57 -21.64 -19.44
CA ASN A 63 6.72 -20.49 -18.56
C ASN A 63 5.84 -20.63 -17.31
N THR A 64 6.49 -20.65 -16.15
CA THR A 64 5.87 -20.46 -14.85
C THR A 64 4.94 -19.26 -14.93
N ALA A 65 3.66 -19.47 -14.60
CA ALA A 65 2.61 -18.46 -14.68
C ALA A 65 3.07 -17.15 -14.02
N THR A 66 3.48 -16.18 -14.84
CA THR A 66 3.71 -14.82 -14.39
C THR A 66 2.36 -14.30 -13.95
N LYS A 67 2.18 -14.05 -12.65
CA LYS A 67 1.00 -13.35 -12.15
C LYS A 67 0.74 -12.12 -13.03
N PRO A 68 -0.52 -11.79 -13.35
CA PRO A 68 -0.82 -10.59 -14.12
C PRO A 68 -0.12 -9.39 -13.48
N ALA A 69 0.37 -8.45 -14.31
CA ALA A 69 1.03 -7.26 -13.83
C ALA A 69 0.09 -6.52 -12.86
N LYS A 70 0.55 -6.30 -11.62
CA LYS A 70 -0.21 -5.53 -10.63
C LYS A 70 -0.47 -4.15 -11.21
N SER A 71 -1.67 -3.63 -11.04
CA SER A 71 -1.95 -2.23 -11.34
C SER A 71 -1.01 -1.36 -10.49
N PRO A 72 -0.63 -0.15 -10.97
CA PRO A 72 0.19 0.76 -10.17
C PRO A 72 -0.40 0.94 -8.77
N ALA A 73 -1.73 1.01 -8.63
CA ALA A 73 -2.50 0.96 -7.38
C ALA A 73 -2.03 -0.07 -6.33
N GLU A 74 -1.83 -1.32 -6.76
CA GLU A 74 -1.64 -2.51 -5.91
C GLU A 74 -0.18 -2.77 -5.52
N GLU A 75 0.73 -1.93 -5.99
CA GLU A 75 2.14 -2.04 -5.66
C GLU A 75 2.39 -1.74 -4.19
N ASP A 76 3.36 -2.46 -3.62
CA ASP A 76 3.76 -2.27 -2.24
C ASP A 76 4.34 -0.86 -2.02
N TRP A 77 4.02 -0.24 -0.89
CA TRP A 77 4.48 1.09 -0.52
C TRP A 77 6.00 1.23 -0.64
N LYS A 78 6.74 0.18 -0.28
CA LYS A 78 8.20 0.14 -0.38
C LYS A 78 8.70 0.42 -1.80
N ILE A 79 8.02 -0.12 -2.80
CA ILE A 79 8.37 0.06 -4.23
C ILE A 79 8.07 1.50 -4.65
N LYS A 80 6.85 1.98 -4.33
CA LYS A 80 6.42 3.35 -4.62
C LYS A 80 7.37 4.37 -4.04
N ARG A 81 7.70 4.20 -2.75
CA ARG A 81 8.66 5.03 -2.03
C ARG A 81 10.02 5.01 -2.68
N GLY A 82 10.54 3.83 -3.02
CA GLY A 82 11.82 3.69 -3.72
C GLY A 82 11.84 4.51 -5.02
N TYR A 83 10.78 4.42 -5.82
CA TYR A 83 10.66 5.17 -7.06
C TYR A 83 10.54 6.69 -6.84
N LEU A 84 9.77 7.13 -5.86
CA LEU A 84 9.66 8.55 -5.49
C LEU A 84 11.02 9.13 -5.05
N LEU A 85 11.80 8.36 -4.31
CA LEU A 85 13.15 8.74 -3.88
C LEU A 85 14.13 8.79 -5.06
N GLU A 86 14.08 7.79 -5.95
CA GLU A 86 14.88 7.76 -7.18
C GLU A 86 14.62 8.99 -8.06
N LYS A 87 13.34 9.36 -8.20
CA LYS A 87 12.89 10.53 -8.97
C LYS A 87 13.03 11.85 -8.21
N ARG A 88 13.62 11.82 -7.01
CA ARG A 88 13.93 12.98 -6.17
C ARG A 88 12.71 13.85 -5.86
N VAL A 89 11.54 13.23 -5.66
CA VAL A 89 10.34 13.94 -5.20
C VAL A 89 10.61 14.49 -3.81
N ARG A 90 10.60 15.83 -3.69
CA ARG A 90 10.91 16.51 -2.43
C ARG A 90 9.65 16.76 -1.62
N SER A 91 9.70 16.41 -0.35
CA SER A 91 8.70 16.84 0.64
C SER A 91 9.03 18.26 1.10
N VAL A 92 8.01 19.12 1.12
CA VAL A 92 8.08 20.52 1.55
C VAL A 92 7.16 20.74 2.74
N ASP A 93 7.60 21.57 3.68
CA ASP A 93 6.77 21.99 4.81
C ASP A 93 5.67 22.96 4.36
N VAL A 94 4.58 23.08 5.13
CA VAL A 94 3.43 23.92 4.75
C VAL A 94 3.78 25.40 4.56
N LYS A 95 4.67 25.95 5.41
CA LYS A 95 5.15 27.35 5.30
C LYS A 95 6.02 27.54 4.07
N GLU A 96 6.85 26.54 3.76
CA GLU A 96 7.67 26.55 2.56
C GLU A 96 6.80 26.44 1.31
N ALA A 97 5.81 25.54 1.31
CA ALA A 97 4.87 25.39 0.20
C ALA A 97 4.12 26.69 -0.09
N PHE A 98 3.65 27.41 0.94
CA PHE A 98 3.03 28.72 0.80
C PHE A 98 3.99 29.76 0.19
N ARG A 99 5.25 29.77 0.63
CA ARG A 99 6.28 30.64 0.06
C ARG A 99 6.55 30.30 -1.41
N LEU A 100 6.69 29.01 -1.74
CA LEU A 100 6.90 28.53 -3.11
C LEU A 100 5.74 28.84 -4.03
N GLN A 101 4.50 28.75 -3.53
CA GLN A 101 3.30 29.14 -4.26
C GLN A 101 3.36 30.62 -4.67
N LYS A 102 3.70 31.51 -3.72
CA LYS A 102 3.76 32.96 -3.96
C LYS A 102 4.95 33.42 -4.79
N GLU A 103 6.14 32.89 -4.51
CA GLU A 103 7.40 33.40 -5.10
C GLU A 103 7.77 32.68 -6.40
N ASN A 104 7.41 31.41 -6.54
CA ASN A 104 7.92 30.55 -7.61
C ASN A 104 6.83 29.95 -8.51
N ASN A 105 5.59 30.45 -8.38
CA ASN A 105 4.41 30.02 -9.14
C ASN A 105 4.18 28.50 -9.08
N PHE A 106 4.34 27.92 -7.90
CA PHE A 106 3.99 26.51 -7.69
C PHE A 106 2.47 26.35 -7.61
N VAL A 107 1.96 25.32 -8.28
CA VAL A 107 0.54 24.95 -8.25
C VAL A 107 0.34 23.91 -7.16
N ILE A 108 -0.59 24.16 -6.24
CA ILE A 108 -1.01 23.16 -5.26
C ILE A 108 -2.09 22.28 -5.89
N LEU A 109 -1.83 20.98 -6.00
CA LEU A 109 -2.79 19.99 -6.46
C LEU A 109 -3.41 19.30 -5.25
N ASP A 110 -4.69 19.58 -4.98
CA ASP A 110 -5.46 18.92 -3.95
C ASP A 110 -6.09 17.64 -4.51
N VAL A 111 -5.72 16.49 -3.92
CA VAL A 111 -6.20 15.17 -4.37
C VAL A 111 -7.33 14.61 -3.51
N ARG A 112 -7.89 15.41 -2.59
CA ARG A 112 -9.05 15.04 -1.79
C ARG A 112 -10.33 15.00 -2.64
N PRO A 113 -11.38 14.29 -2.19
CA PRO A 113 -12.72 14.37 -2.78
C PRO A 113 -13.20 15.81 -2.89
N GLU A 114 -14.00 16.09 -3.92
CA GLU A 114 -14.53 17.43 -4.20
C GLU A 114 -15.26 18.05 -2.99
N ALA A 115 -15.98 17.24 -2.19
CA ALA A 115 -16.64 17.72 -0.98
C ALA A 115 -15.65 18.30 0.05
N GLU A 116 -14.52 17.62 0.32
CA GLU A 116 -13.49 18.13 1.25
C GLU A 116 -12.81 19.40 0.70
N PHE A 117 -12.75 19.55 -0.63
CA PHE A 117 -12.17 20.72 -1.28
C PHE A 117 -13.09 21.95 -1.14
N LYS A 118 -14.39 21.78 -1.39
CA LYS A 118 -15.39 22.85 -1.26
C LYS A 118 -15.45 23.42 0.15
N GLU A 119 -15.38 22.56 1.17
CA GLU A 119 -15.39 23.00 2.57
C GLU A 119 -14.24 23.95 2.91
N ALA A 120 -13.00 23.58 2.57
CA ALA A 120 -11.82 24.42 2.75
C ALA A 120 -10.62 23.89 1.97
N HIS A 121 -9.92 24.76 1.25
CA HIS A 121 -8.69 24.44 0.51
C HIS A 121 -7.71 25.62 0.47
N ALA A 122 -6.49 25.40 0.00
CA ALA A 122 -5.49 26.46 -0.14
C ALA A 122 -5.82 27.37 -1.34
N PRO A 123 -5.66 28.70 -1.23
CA PRO A 123 -6.01 29.63 -2.31
C PRO A 123 -5.28 29.29 -3.62
N GLY A 124 -6.03 29.26 -4.73
CA GLY A 124 -5.47 28.93 -6.05
C GLY A 124 -5.04 27.47 -6.20
N ALA A 125 -5.42 26.59 -5.27
CA ALA A 125 -5.23 25.15 -5.44
C ALA A 125 -6.18 24.61 -6.53
N ILE A 126 -5.74 23.57 -7.22
CA ILE A 126 -6.54 22.87 -8.22
C ILE A 126 -6.96 21.53 -7.63
N ASN A 127 -8.26 21.23 -7.65
CA ASN A 127 -8.76 19.92 -7.24
C ASN A 127 -8.76 18.92 -8.41
N VAL A 128 -8.15 17.76 -8.17
CA VAL A 128 -8.33 16.54 -8.97
C VAL A 128 -8.33 15.33 -8.03
N GLN A 129 -9.51 14.79 -7.77
CA GLN A 129 -9.68 13.65 -6.87
C GLN A 129 -8.98 12.38 -7.38
N ILE A 130 -8.15 11.77 -6.53
CA ILE A 130 -7.52 10.47 -6.83
C ILE A 130 -8.45 9.29 -6.50
N TYR A 131 -9.28 9.43 -5.46
CA TYR A 131 -10.27 8.43 -5.07
C TYR A 131 -11.67 8.96 -5.30
N ARG A 132 -12.53 8.13 -5.91
CA ARG A 132 -13.96 8.39 -6.09
C ARG A 132 -14.77 7.45 -5.20
N LEU A 133 -15.98 7.85 -4.84
CA LEU A 133 -16.93 6.92 -4.25
C LEU A 133 -17.23 5.81 -5.27
N ILE A 134 -17.32 4.55 -4.83
CA ILE A 134 -17.73 3.44 -5.69
C ILE A 134 -19.09 3.79 -6.29
N LYS A 135 -19.10 4.16 -7.58
CA LYS A 135 -20.32 4.51 -8.32
C LYS A 135 -21.01 3.28 -8.90
N GLU A 136 -20.26 2.21 -9.10
CA GLU A 136 -20.74 1.04 -9.84
C GLU A 136 -21.39 0.04 -8.88
N TRP A 137 -22.60 -0.38 -9.26
CA TRP A 137 -23.37 -1.41 -8.58
C TRP A 137 -23.14 -2.76 -9.26
N THR A 138 -21.90 -3.07 -9.59
CA THR A 138 -21.54 -4.38 -10.12
C THR A 138 -21.66 -5.41 -8.99
N ALA A 139 -22.04 -6.65 -9.29
CA ALA A 139 -22.17 -7.70 -8.27
C ALA A 139 -20.88 -7.88 -7.45
N TRP A 140 -19.71 -7.66 -8.07
CA TRP A 140 -18.42 -7.66 -7.40
C TRP A 140 -18.22 -6.47 -6.45
N ASP A 141 -18.65 -5.27 -6.83
CA ASP A 141 -18.57 -4.07 -5.99
C ASP A 141 -19.53 -4.13 -4.81
N ILE A 142 -20.72 -4.71 -5.01
CA ILE A 142 -21.69 -5.00 -3.94
C ILE A 142 -21.07 -5.99 -2.94
N ALA A 143 -20.47 -7.08 -3.42
CA ALA A 143 -19.79 -8.04 -2.57
C ALA A 143 -18.61 -7.40 -1.80
N ARG A 144 -17.80 -6.58 -2.47
CA ARG A 144 -16.68 -5.85 -1.85
C ARG A 144 -17.18 -4.87 -0.80
N ARG A 145 -18.24 -4.13 -1.10
CA ARG A 145 -18.88 -3.17 -0.18
C ARG A 145 -19.51 -3.88 1.02
N ALA A 146 -20.17 -5.02 0.82
CA ALA A 146 -20.72 -5.83 1.90
C ALA A 146 -19.61 -6.38 2.81
N ALA A 147 -18.49 -6.86 2.23
CA ALA A 147 -17.33 -7.27 2.99
C ALA A 147 -16.74 -6.11 3.80
N PHE A 148 -16.55 -4.94 3.18
CA PHE A 148 -16.07 -3.75 3.89
C PHE A 148 -17.03 -3.30 5.00
N ALA A 149 -18.33 -3.30 4.75
CA ALA A 149 -19.35 -2.99 5.75
C ALA A 149 -19.34 -3.99 6.93
N PHE A 150 -19.08 -5.27 6.68
CA PHE A 150 -18.90 -6.28 7.73
C PHE A 150 -17.71 -5.96 8.64
N PHE A 151 -16.65 -5.35 8.10
CA PHE A 151 -15.52 -4.82 8.87
C PHE A 151 -15.70 -3.37 9.36
N GLY A 152 -16.91 -2.81 9.26
CA GLY A 152 -17.23 -1.45 9.72
C GLY A 152 -16.79 -0.32 8.78
N ILE A 153 -16.37 -0.63 7.55
CA ILE A 153 -15.96 0.34 6.53
C ILE A 153 -17.14 0.56 5.56
N PHE A 154 -17.94 1.59 5.83
CA PHE A 154 -19.17 1.85 5.06
C PHE A 154 -18.98 2.77 3.85
N ALA A 155 -17.89 3.54 3.82
CA ALA A 155 -17.52 4.45 2.73
C ALA A 155 -16.37 3.85 1.90
N GLY A 156 -16.67 2.79 1.14
CA GLY A 156 -15.72 2.23 0.18
C GLY A 156 -15.36 3.26 -0.89
N THR A 157 -14.08 3.55 -1.04
CA THR A 157 -13.55 4.39 -2.12
C THR A 157 -12.84 3.52 -3.16
N GLU A 158 -12.93 3.93 -4.41
CA GLU A 158 -12.24 3.32 -5.55
C GLU A 158 -11.26 4.33 -6.13
N GLU A 159 -10.19 3.85 -6.76
CA GLU A 159 -9.32 4.71 -7.55
C GLU A 159 -10.06 5.32 -8.73
N ASN A 160 -9.75 6.58 -9.03
CA ASN A 160 -10.32 7.29 -10.14
C ASN A 160 -9.47 7.05 -11.41
N PRO A 161 -9.97 6.28 -12.42
CA PRO A 161 -9.22 6.05 -13.66
C PRO A 161 -8.99 7.34 -14.45
N GLU A 162 -9.83 8.35 -14.26
CA GLU A 162 -9.74 9.65 -14.93
C GLU A 162 -8.77 10.63 -14.24
N PHE A 163 -8.07 10.22 -13.18
CA PHE A 163 -7.19 11.10 -12.41
C PHE A 163 -6.13 11.78 -13.28
N ILE A 164 -5.38 11.02 -14.08
CA ILE A 164 -4.30 11.57 -14.92
C ILE A 164 -4.84 12.50 -15.99
N GLN A 165 -5.93 12.13 -16.66
CA GLN A 165 -6.58 12.98 -17.66
C GLN A 165 -7.07 14.31 -17.04
N GLY A 166 -7.62 14.24 -15.83
CA GLY A 166 -8.03 15.40 -15.05
C GLY A 166 -6.86 16.32 -14.69
N VAL A 167 -5.67 15.78 -14.42
CA VAL A 167 -4.47 16.59 -14.19
C VAL A 167 -3.94 17.16 -15.50
N GLU A 168 -3.82 16.36 -16.56
CA GLU A 168 -3.30 16.79 -17.86
C GLU A 168 -4.13 17.91 -18.49
N SER A 169 -5.45 17.93 -18.27
CA SER A 169 -6.33 19.01 -18.75
C SER A 169 -6.15 20.35 -18.04
N LYS A 170 -5.63 20.34 -16.80
CA LYS A 170 -5.52 21.54 -15.94
C LYS A 170 -4.07 21.99 -15.71
N ILE A 171 -3.10 21.08 -15.80
CA ILE A 171 -1.72 21.30 -15.40
C ILE A 171 -0.75 20.71 -16.43
N ASP A 172 0.11 21.58 -16.95
CA ASP A 172 1.19 21.19 -17.86
C ASP A 172 2.21 20.27 -17.20
N LYS A 173 2.80 19.35 -17.98
CA LYS A 173 3.78 18.35 -17.50
C LYS A 173 5.06 18.97 -16.90
N ASN A 174 5.40 20.19 -17.33
CA ASN A 174 6.57 20.93 -16.85
C ASN A 174 6.26 21.85 -15.65
N ALA A 175 4.99 22.02 -15.30
CA ALA A 175 4.58 22.88 -14.19
C ALA A 175 5.16 22.36 -12.87
N LYS A 176 5.41 23.29 -11.93
CA LYS A 176 5.88 22.94 -10.59
C LYS A 176 4.69 22.65 -9.70
N ILE A 177 4.54 21.39 -9.28
CA ILE A 177 3.34 20.89 -8.62
C ILE A 177 3.67 20.50 -7.18
N ILE A 178 2.86 20.95 -6.23
CA ILE A 178 2.88 20.49 -4.84
C ILE A 178 1.62 19.67 -4.61
N VAL A 179 1.75 18.37 -4.42
CA VAL A 179 0.63 17.46 -4.21
C VAL A 179 0.24 17.45 -2.74
N ALA A 180 -1.04 17.72 -2.46
CA ALA A 180 -1.59 17.85 -1.13
C ALA A 180 -2.78 16.90 -0.91
N CYS A 181 -2.84 16.29 0.28
CA CYS A 181 -4.02 15.60 0.80
C CYS A 181 -4.23 15.98 2.27
N SER A 182 -5.20 15.38 2.98
CA SER A 182 -5.49 15.80 4.36
C SER A 182 -4.31 15.58 5.33
N SER A 183 -3.65 14.41 5.30
CA SER A 183 -2.58 14.08 6.27
C SER A 183 -1.14 14.22 5.73
N GLY A 184 -0.95 14.24 4.42
CA GLY A 184 0.37 14.30 3.77
C GLY A 184 1.18 13.00 3.86
N GLY A 185 1.29 12.37 5.03
CA GLY A 185 2.21 11.24 5.22
C GLY A 185 3.68 11.68 5.08
N THR A 186 4.60 10.73 4.94
CA THR A 186 6.03 11.03 4.84
C THR A 186 6.81 9.94 4.11
N THR A 187 7.80 10.32 3.30
CA THR A 187 8.78 9.41 2.69
C THR A 187 9.99 9.17 3.60
N LYS A 188 10.14 9.96 4.65
CA LYS A 188 11.26 9.88 5.59
C LYS A 188 11.03 8.72 6.57
N PRO A 189 12.03 7.83 6.76
CA PRO A 189 11.91 6.76 7.73
C PRO A 189 11.96 7.32 9.16
N SER A 190 11.20 6.73 10.07
CA SER A 190 11.23 7.03 11.50
C SER A 190 11.34 5.75 12.34
N GLN A 191 11.61 5.87 13.65
CA GLN A 191 11.72 4.70 14.54
C GLN A 191 10.44 3.85 14.57
N SER A 192 9.28 4.48 14.43
CA SER A 192 7.97 3.80 14.38
C SER A 192 7.58 3.36 12.96
N LEU A 193 8.09 4.05 11.93
CA LEU A 193 7.73 3.83 10.54
C LEU A 193 9.01 3.72 9.69
N PRO A 194 9.64 2.53 9.63
CA PRO A 194 10.91 2.34 8.94
C PRO A 194 10.84 2.63 7.43
N GLU A 195 9.64 2.53 6.84
CA GLU A 195 9.40 2.87 5.44
C GLU A 195 8.64 4.20 5.28
N GLY A 196 8.51 5.01 6.33
CA GLY A 196 7.65 6.19 6.32
C GLY A 196 6.15 5.84 6.29
N GLN A 197 5.33 6.81 5.90
CA GLN A 197 3.88 6.69 5.90
C GLN A 197 3.30 6.99 4.51
N GLN A 198 2.64 6.00 3.91
CA GLN A 198 1.88 6.19 2.69
C GLN A 198 0.67 7.11 2.92
N SER A 199 0.34 7.92 1.92
CA SER A 199 -0.82 8.81 1.92
C SER A 199 -1.39 8.97 0.52
N ARG A 200 -2.59 9.55 0.41
CA ARG A 200 -3.22 9.87 -0.89
C ARG A 200 -2.33 10.78 -1.76
N SER A 201 -1.67 11.77 -1.16
CA SER A 201 -0.76 12.69 -1.88
C SER A 201 0.50 12.00 -2.38
N LEU A 202 1.05 11.03 -1.64
CA LEU A 202 2.22 10.27 -2.07
C LEU A 202 1.87 9.27 -3.19
N ILE A 203 0.69 8.65 -3.14
CA ILE A 203 0.19 7.80 -4.23
C ILE A 203 -0.04 8.66 -5.49
N ALA A 204 -0.67 9.83 -5.35
CA ALA A 204 -0.85 10.76 -6.45
C ALA A 204 0.49 11.22 -7.04
N ALA A 205 1.46 11.60 -6.20
CA ALA A 205 2.80 11.96 -6.65
C ALA A 205 3.47 10.82 -7.43
N TYR A 206 3.29 9.57 -6.97
CA TYR A 206 3.81 8.40 -7.69
C TYR A 206 3.19 8.26 -9.08
N LEU A 207 1.86 8.39 -9.19
CA LEU A 207 1.15 8.34 -10.46
C LEU A 207 1.58 9.48 -11.41
N LEU A 208 1.77 10.70 -10.90
CA LEU A 208 2.24 11.82 -11.71
C LEU A 208 3.64 11.56 -12.28
N VAL A 209 4.55 11.09 -11.44
CA VAL A 209 5.94 10.83 -11.86
C VAL A 209 6.00 9.67 -12.87
N LEU A 210 5.15 8.65 -12.73
CA LEU A 210 4.99 7.60 -13.74
C LEU A 210 4.52 8.15 -15.10
N ASN A 211 3.67 9.19 -15.09
CA ASN A 211 3.12 9.82 -16.29
C ASN A 211 3.98 10.98 -16.84
N GLY A 212 5.24 11.09 -16.38
CA GLY A 212 6.25 11.99 -16.96
C GLY A 212 6.30 13.39 -16.35
N TYR A 213 5.61 13.63 -15.24
CA TYR A 213 5.77 14.90 -14.51
C TYR A 213 7.12 14.94 -13.79
N THR A 214 7.93 15.96 -14.08
CA THR A 214 9.31 16.06 -13.56
C THR A 214 9.43 16.91 -12.31
N ASN A 215 8.56 17.90 -12.14
CA ASN A 215 8.63 18.89 -11.07
C ASN A 215 7.56 18.64 -10.00
N VAL A 216 7.55 17.43 -9.44
CA VAL A 216 6.59 16.99 -8.42
C VAL A 216 7.17 17.12 -7.02
N TYR A 217 6.40 17.78 -6.15
CA TYR A 217 6.70 18.01 -4.75
C TYR A 217 5.55 17.47 -3.91
N HIS A 218 5.85 17.17 -2.67
CA HIS A 218 4.91 16.58 -1.72
C HIS A 218 4.71 17.50 -0.52
N LEU A 219 3.46 17.78 -0.14
CA LEU A 219 3.15 18.59 1.04
C LEU A 219 3.23 17.74 2.32
N GLU A 220 4.30 17.91 3.10
CA GLU A 220 4.49 17.20 4.37
C GLU A 220 3.49 17.69 5.43
N GLY A 221 2.88 16.76 6.17
CA GLY A 221 1.80 17.05 7.13
C GLY A 221 0.43 17.38 6.50
N GLY A 222 0.39 17.57 5.18
CA GLY A 222 -0.85 17.77 4.43
C GLY A 222 -1.60 19.05 4.80
N LEU A 223 -2.86 19.10 4.39
CA LEU A 223 -3.73 20.26 4.63
C LEU A 223 -4.17 20.39 6.09
N TYR A 224 -4.17 19.30 6.87
CA TYR A 224 -4.38 19.39 8.31
C TYR A 224 -3.37 20.33 8.98
N THR A 225 -2.09 20.18 8.66
CA THR A 225 -1.04 21.06 9.17
C THR A 225 -1.15 22.47 8.58
N TRP A 226 -1.57 22.60 7.32
CA TRP A 226 -1.81 23.90 6.69
C TRP A 226 -2.85 24.71 7.48
N PHE A 227 -3.99 24.08 7.81
CA PHE A 227 -5.05 24.70 8.60
C PHE A 227 -4.61 24.97 10.04
N LYS A 228 -3.88 24.04 10.65
CA LYS A 228 -3.35 24.19 12.02
C LYS A 228 -2.40 25.37 12.15
N GLU A 229 -1.57 25.61 11.15
CA GLU A 229 -0.63 26.75 11.11
C GLU A 229 -1.31 28.08 10.75
N GLY A 230 -2.63 28.10 10.53
CA GLY A 230 -3.38 29.32 10.21
C GLY A 230 -3.03 29.94 8.87
N LEU A 231 -2.57 29.13 7.91
CA LEU A 231 -2.30 29.60 6.55
C LEU A 231 -3.61 29.94 5.82
N PRO A 232 -3.59 30.82 4.81
CA PRO A 232 -4.80 31.24 4.11
C PRO A 232 -5.58 30.05 3.53
N THR A 233 -6.91 30.15 3.59
CA THR A 233 -7.85 29.15 3.07
C THR A 233 -9.00 29.81 2.32
N VAL A 234 -9.59 29.05 1.40
CA VAL A 234 -10.78 29.44 0.63
C VAL A 234 -11.80 28.30 0.72
N SER A 235 -13.08 28.64 0.73
CA SER A 235 -14.20 27.71 0.62
C SER A 235 -15.00 28.03 -0.65
N GLU A 236 -15.58 27.02 -1.28
CA GLU A 236 -16.53 27.16 -2.37
C GLU A 236 -17.94 26.85 -1.83
N GLU A 237 -18.90 27.74 -2.14
CA GLU A 237 -20.33 27.54 -1.83
C GLU A 237 -21.01 26.66 -2.88
#